data_AF-A0A1F5XID4-F1
#
_entry.id   AF-A0A1F5XID4-F1
#
_cell.length_a   1.000
_cell.length_b   1.000
_cell.length_c   1.000
_cell.angle_alpha   90.00
_cell.angle_beta   90.00
_cell.angle_gamma   90.00
#
_symmetry.space_group_name_H-M   'P 1'
#
loop_
_entity.id
_entity.type
_entity.pdbx_description
1 polymer ?
#
loop_
_entity_poly.entity_id
_entity_poly.type
_entity_poly.pdbx_seq_one_letter_code
_entity_poly.pdbx_strand_id
1 'polypeptide(L)'
;MKTISGFTAVLCLLVLFAIPVFAQQESDSPYDIINGRHQDFGDFEELASGPMPWVRDRTFVPDYRAMHLEQVKRYESFLAKYPESPLKAEALFMLAMLYLGVEGQDVHMFRQRLFVCQGVALEQRNQQKLDICQMQFMLSIASAGGAADPTYQRLGRQVLKGLVEKYPHARRYIMIKPGAGGFRFDEEEIGAIALYVLAQGMIPGDRLSYYQTIIQEFKIRPELRREMQNRLGIQ
;
A
#
# COMPACT_ATOMS: atom_id res chain seq x y z
N MET A 1 -40.06 -61.81 30.58
CA MET A 1 -39.93 -61.57 32.04
C MET A 1 -38.61 -60.86 32.29
N LYS A 2 -38.66 -59.68 32.94
CA LYS A 2 -37.61 -58.99 33.75
C LYS A 2 -36.26 -58.70 33.05
N THR A 3 -35.63 -57.53 33.08
CA THR A 3 -35.82 -56.25 33.79
C THR A 3 -34.87 -55.22 33.16
N ILE A 4 -35.20 -53.95 33.37
CA ILE A 4 -34.57 -52.72 32.86
C ILE A 4 -33.27 -52.39 33.61
N SER A 5 -32.37 -51.69 32.92
CA SER A 5 -31.68 -50.47 33.39
C SER A 5 -30.19 -50.54 33.64
N GLY A 6 -29.49 -49.62 32.97
CA GLY A 6 -28.38 -48.90 33.58
C GLY A 6 -27.04 -49.56 33.40
N PHE A 7 -26.31 -49.14 32.37
CA PHE A 7 -24.99 -48.54 32.53
C PHE A 7 -24.62 -47.95 31.17
N THR A 8 -24.80 -46.62 31.06
CA THR A 8 -23.87 -45.71 30.37
C THR A 8 -23.36 -46.18 28.99
N ALA A 9 -23.94 -45.78 27.86
CA ALA A 9 -23.83 -44.43 27.28
C ALA A 9 -22.42 -43.79 27.34
N VAL A 10 -21.36 -44.58 27.47
CA VAL A 10 -19.95 -44.13 27.48
C VAL A 10 -19.11 -45.12 26.69
N LEU A 11 -19.33 -45.22 25.37
CA LEU A 11 -18.38 -45.90 24.47
C LEU A 11 -18.57 -45.55 22.98
N CYS A 12 -19.02 -44.32 22.69
CA CYS A 12 -18.96 -43.69 21.36
C CYS A 12 -18.34 -42.28 21.42
N LEU A 13 -17.43 -42.08 22.38
CA LEU A 13 -16.62 -40.88 22.55
C LEU A 13 -15.18 -41.39 22.66
N LEU A 14 -14.43 -41.46 21.55
CA LEU A 14 -12.95 -41.52 21.51
C LEU A 14 -12.36 -41.75 20.09
N VAL A 15 -12.91 -41.16 19.03
CA VAL A 15 -12.18 -41.06 17.72
C VAL A 15 -12.45 -39.72 17.02
N LEU A 16 -12.42 -38.59 17.75
CA LEU A 16 -12.48 -37.24 17.13
C LEU A 16 -11.64 -36.18 17.88
N PHE A 17 -10.53 -36.58 18.52
CA PHE A 17 -9.58 -35.63 19.09
C PHE A 17 -8.16 -35.91 18.59
N ALA A 18 -7.85 -35.36 17.42
CA ALA A 18 -6.50 -34.96 17.02
C ALA A 18 -6.55 -34.10 15.75
N ILE A 19 -7.44 -33.10 15.70
CA ILE A 19 -7.19 -31.92 14.88
C ILE A 19 -6.73 -30.88 15.90
N PRO A 20 -5.51 -30.32 15.81
CA PRO A 20 -5.19 -29.14 16.60
C PRO A 20 -6.09 -28.03 16.09
N VAL A 21 -7.20 -27.84 16.81
CA VAL A 21 -8.02 -26.65 16.76
C VAL A 21 -7.14 -25.51 17.25
N PHE A 22 -6.39 -24.91 16.33
CA PHE A 22 -6.02 -23.50 16.43
C PHE A 22 -7.28 -22.68 16.11
N ALA A 23 -8.34 -22.87 16.90
CA ALA A 23 -9.28 -21.79 17.13
C ALA A 23 -8.57 -20.88 18.11
N GLN A 24 -7.79 -19.95 17.55
CA GLN A 24 -7.48 -18.72 18.24
C GLN A 24 -8.83 -18.17 18.68
N GLN A 25 -9.02 -18.18 19.99
CA GLN A 25 -10.11 -17.55 20.69
C GLN A 25 -10.16 -16.09 20.20
N GLU A 26 -11.10 -15.80 19.31
CA GLU A 26 -11.42 -14.45 18.86
C GLU A 26 -11.75 -13.64 20.11
N SER A 27 -10.84 -12.76 20.51
CA SER A 27 -11.17 -11.73 21.47
C SER A 27 -12.14 -10.77 20.80
N ASP A 28 -13.35 -10.67 21.38
CA ASP A 28 -14.40 -9.69 21.05
C ASP A 28 -13.99 -8.22 21.35
N SER A 29 -12.74 -7.86 21.09
CA SER A 29 -12.27 -6.47 21.07
C SER A 29 -12.21 -6.01 19.60
N PRO A 30 -12.89 -4.92 19.21
CA PRO A 30 -12.79 -4.38 17.85
C PRO A 30 -11.39 -3.82 17.51
N TYR A 31 -10.44 -3.89 18.45
CA TYR A 31 -9.07 -3.44 18.30
C TYR A 31 -8.12 -4.39 19.02
N ASP A 32 -7.62 -5.41 18.32
CA ASP A 32 -6.37 -6.08 18.72
C ASP A 32 -5.22 -5.10 18.46
N ILE A 33 -5.00 -4.18 19.40
CA ILE A 33 -3.75 -3.46 19.47
C ILE A 33 -2.70 -4.51 19.84
N ILE A 34 -1.83 -4.88 18.89
CA ILE A 34 -0.66 -5.71 19.17
C ILE A 34 0.32 -4.85 19.98
N ASN A 35 0.03 -4.71 21.28
CA ASN A 35 0.93 -4.10 22.25
C ASN A 35 1.95 -5.16 22.66
N GLY A 36 3.03 -5.27 21.89
CA GLY A 36 4.09 -6.23 22.22
C GLY A 36 5.22 -6.27 21.21
N ARG A 37 6.24 -5.41 21.43
CA ARG A 37 7.68 -5.55 21.12
C ARG A 37 8.16 -6.60 20.09
N HIS A 38 7.51 -6.73 18.94
CA HIS A 38 8.13 -7.39 17.81
C HIS A 38 8.98 -6.34 17.08
N GLN A 39 10.29 -6.59 16.99
CA GLN A 39 11.26 -5.61 16.49
C GLN A 39 10.96 -5.17 15.05
N ASP A 40 10.36 -6.05 14.26
CA ASP A 40 9.84 -5.75 12.92
C ASP A 40 8.74 -4.66 12.93
N PHE A 41 7.83 -4.63 13.90
CA PHE A 41 6.83 -3.54 13.98
C PHE A 41 7.48 -2.19 14.29
N GLY A 42 8.47 -2.16 15.19
CA GLY A 42 9.23 -0.94 15.50
C GLY A 42 10.07 -0.46 14.32
N ASP A 43 10.82 -1.37 13.68
CA ASP A 43 11.61 -1.07 12.49
C ASP A 43 10.70 -0.62 11.33
N PHE A 44 9.54 -1.27 11.13
CA PHE A 44 8.57 -0.87 10.11
C PHE A 44 7.95 0.50 10.39
N GLU A 45 7.68 0.81 11.66
CA GLU A 45 7.21 2.15 12.06
C GLU A 45 8.24 3.22 11.70
N GLU A 46 9.53 3.00 11.96
CA GLU A 46 10.59 3.93 11.58
C GLU A 46 10.66 4.14 10.05
N LEU A 47 10.45 3.06 9.28
CA LEU A 47 10.40 3.13 7.83
C LEU A 47 9.20 3.93 7.33
N ALA A 48 8.01 3.63 7.84
CA ALA A 48 6.77 4.24 7.38
C ALA A 48 6.56 5.67 7.92
N SER A 49 7.17 6.01 9.06
CA SER A 49 7.08 7.34 9.68
C SER A 49 8.17 8.31 9.24
N GLY A 50 9.29 7.81 8.69
CA GLY A 50 10.39 8.64 8.20
C GLY A 50 9.93 9.50 7.02
N PRO A 51 9.69 10.82 7.20
CA PRO A 51 9.24 11.65 6.10
C PRO A 51 10.33 11.73 5.04
N MET A 52 9.94 11.85 3.77
CA MET A 52 10.85 12.36 2.76
C MET A 52 11.38 13.73 3.23
N PRO A 53 12.70 13.97 3.24
CA PRO A 53 13.28 15.16 3.84
C PRO A 53 12.57 16.45 3.43
N TRP A 54 12.13 17.20 4.45
CA TRP A 54 11.46 18.49 4.26
C TRP A 54 12.45 19.51 3.70
N VAL A 55 12.11 20.08 2.55
CA VAL A 55 12.90 21.13 1.90
C VAL A 55 12.72 22.44 2.66
N ARG A 56 13.76 22.86 3.39
CA ARG A 56 13.75 24.15 4.11
C ARG A 56 14.21 25.32 3.26
N ASP A 57 14.94 25.05 2.18
CA ASP A 57 15.55 26.07 1.33
C ASP A 57 14.76 26.22 0.02
N ARG A 58 14.25 27.42 -0.25
CA ARG A 58 13.51 27.74 -1.49
C ARG A 58 14.38 27.70 -2.74
N THR A 59 15.70 27.62 -2.60
CA THR A 59 16.66 27.55 -3.71
C THR A 59 17.08 26.12 -4.05
N PHE A 60 16.69 25.13 -3.25
CA PHE A 60 17.06 23.73 -3.44
C PHE A 60 15.88 22.92 -3.98
N VAL A 61 16.08 22.25 -5.12
CA VAL A 61 15.15 21.25 -5.63
C VAL A 61 15.68 19.87 -5.24
N PRO A 62 14.94 19.07 -4.45
CA PRO A 62 15.40 17.74 -4.08
C PRO A 62 15.54 16.82 -5.28
N ASP A 63 16.48 15.89 -5.16
CA ASP A 63 16.51 14.70 -6.00
C ASP A 63 15.52 13.67 -5.44
N TYR A 64 14.25 13.80 -5.84
CA TYR A 64 13.19 12.88 -5.46
C TYR A 64 13.48 11.45 -5.91
N ARG A 65 14.21 11.25 -7.02
CA ARG A 65 14.62 9.91 -7.46
C ARG A 65 15.57 9.30 -6.42
N ALA A 66 16.62 10.01 -6.04
CA ALA A 66 17.56 9.52 -5.03
C ALA A 66 16.87 9.21 -3.70
N MET A 67 15.96 10.07 -3.25
CA MET A 67 15.19 9.88 -2.03
C MET A 67 14.30 8.63 -2.07
N HIS A 68 13.59 8.39 -3.18
CA HIS A 68 12.80 7.16 -3.35
C HIS A 68 13.70 5.91 -3.35
N LEU A 69 14.82 5.96 -4.07
CA LEU A 69 15.75 4.82 -4.16
C LEU A 69 16.41 4.50 -2.81
N GLU A 70 16.66 5.50 -1.98
CA GLU A 70 17.11 5.28 -0.60
C GLU A 70 16.04 4.55 0.22
N GLN A 71 14.77 5.00 0.16
CA GLN A 71 13.67 4.33 0.86
C GLN A 71 13.43 2.91 0.35
N VAL A 72 13.50 2.69 -0.97
CA VAL A 72 13.44 1.35 -1.59
C VAL A 72 14.43 0.40 -0.92
N LYS A 73 15.70 0.79 -0.78
CA LYS A 73 16.74 -0.04 -0.15
C LYS A 73 16.40 -0.37 1.30
N ARG A 74 15.81 0.58 2.03
CA ARG A 74 15.41 0.38 3.43
C ARG A 74 14.26 -0.64 3.53
N TYR A 75 13.27 -0.57 2.66
CA TYR A 75 12.17 -1.56 2.58
C TYR A 75 12.65 -2.94 2.10
N GLU A 76 13.54 -3.01 1.11
CA GLU A 76 14.18 -4.27 0.69
C GLU A 76 14.94 -4.92 1.85
N SER A 77 15.69 -4.12 2.61
CA SER A 77 16.43 -4.58 3.79
C SER A 77 15.49 -5.10 4.89
N PHE A 78 14.36 -4.43 5.10
CA PHE A 78 13.33 -4.89 6.03
C PHE A 78 12.78 -6.26 5.64
N LEU A 79 12.40 -6.43 4.38
CA LEU A 79 11.85 -7.68 3.85
C LEU A 79 12.86 -8.83 3.93
N ALA A 80 14.15 -8.54 3.74
CA ALA A 80 15.23 -9.51 3.90
C ALA A 80 15.48 -9.87 5.37
N LYS A 81 15.41 -8.88 6.27
CA LYS A 81 15.62 -9.06 7.71
C LYS A 81 14.46 -9.82 8.38
N TYR A 82 13.22 -9.60 7.92
CA TYR A 82 12.01 -10.17 8.53
C TYR A 82 11.12 -10.89 7.51
N PRO A 83 11.57 -12.04 6.95
CA PRO A 83 10.84 -12.75 5.89
C PRO A 83 9.50 -13.34 6.33
N GLU A 84 9.31 -13.59 7.63
CA GLU A 84 8.10 -14.15 8.23
C GLU A 84 7.26 -13.09 8.98
N SER A 85 7.61 -11.81 8.85
CA SER A 85 6.84 -10.74 9.51
C SER A 85 5.40 -10.71 8.98
N PRO A 86 4.39 -10.54 9.85
CA PRO A 86 3.03 -10.30 9.41
C PRO A 86 2.88 -8.98 8.62
N LEU A 87 3.84 -8.05 8.74
CA LEU A 87 3.89 -6.79 7.99
C LEU A 87 4.44 -6.95 6.57
N LYS A 88 4.89 -8.14 6.18
CA LYS A 88 5.53 -8.38 4.87
C LYS A 88 4.67 -7.91 3.69
N ALA A 89 3.37 -8.17 3.73
CA ALA A 89 2.48 -7.75 2.63
C ALA A 89 2.34 -6.21 2.56
N GLU A 90 2.24 -5.54 3.72
CA GLU A 90 2.22 -4.08 3.79
C GLU A 90 3.57 -3.48 3.34
N ALA A 91 4.70 -4.07 3.75
CA ALA A 91 6.03 -3.67 3.34
C ALA A 91 6.27 -3.84 1.83
N LEU A 92 5.81 -4.95 1.24
CA LEU A 92 5.83 -5.15 -0.21
C LEU A 92 4.95 -4.11 -0.93
N PHE A 93 3.80 -3.76 -0.37
CA PHE A 93 2.92 -2.76 -0.96
C PHE A 93 3.58 -1.37 -0.95
N MET A 94 4.15 -0.97 0.18
CA MET A 94 4.91 0.28 0.31
C MET A 94 6.12 0.31 -0.63
N LEU A 95 6.87 -0.80 -0.73
CA LEU A 95 7.97 -0.95 -1.67
C LEU A 95 7.51 -0.76 -3.13
N ALA A 96 6.36 -1.35 -3.49
CA ALA A 96 5.80 -1.18 -4.83
C ALA A 96 5.42 0.27 -5.11
N MET A 97 4.79 0.95 -4.14
CA MET A 97 4.44 2.37 -4.27
C MET A 97 5.69 3.25 -4.41
N LEU A 98 6.76 2.95 -3.67
CA LEU A 98 8.05 3.64 -3.80
C LEU A 98 8.64 3.45 -5.20
N TYR A 99 8.66 2.22 -5.72
CA TYR A 99 9.12 1.97 -7.10
C TYR A 99 8.29 2.73 -8.15
N LEU A 100 6.97 2.77 -7.99
CA LEU A 100 6.09 3.54 -8.90
C LEU A 100 6.33 5.05 -8.82
N GLY A 101 6.84 5.55 -7.69
CA GLY A 101 7.19 6.96 -7.47
C GLY A 101 8.59 7.36 -7.95
N VAL A 102 9.45 6.40 -8.33
CA VAL A 102 10.80 6.71 -8.82
C VAL A 102 10.72 7.47 -10.13
N GLU A 103 11.21 8.71 -10.12
CA GLU A 103 11.20 9.58 -11.29
C GLU A 103 12.21 9.16 -12.35
N GLY A 104 11.89 9.42 -13.61
CA GLY A 104 12.86 9.34 -14.71
C GLY A 104 14.05 10.27 -14.47
N GLN A 105 15.23 9.88 -14.96
CA GLN A 105 16.48 10.61 -14.71
C GLN A 105 16.42 12.09 -15.10
N ASP A 106 15.72 12.42 -16.19
CA ASP A 106 15.62 13.78 -16.71
C ASP A 106 14.60 14.66 -15.98
N VAL A 107 13.71 14.07 -15.17
CA VAL A 107 12.60 14.80 -14.52
C VAL A 107 13.11 15.80 -13.50
N HIS A 108 14.22 15.50 -12.82
CA HIS A 108 14.87 16.44 -11.90
C HIS A 108 15.21 17.76 -12.61
N MET A 109 15.77 17.68 -13.83
CA MET A 109 16.10 18.87 -14.63
C MET A 109 14.83 19.65 -15.01
N PHE A 110 13.74 18.97 -15.36
CA PHE A 110 12.47 19.64 -15.64
C PHE A 110 11.89 20.32 -14.39
N ARG A 111 12.00 19.69 -13.22
CA ARG A 111 11.57 20.29 -11.94
C ARG A 111 12.38 21.54 -11.61
N GLN A 112 13.71 21.49 -11.76
CA GLN A 112 14.54 22.67 -11.57
C GLN A 112 14.08 23.84 -12.45
N ARG A 113 13.83 23.57 -13.74
CA ARG A 113 13.31 24.59 -14.67
C ARG A 113 11.94 25.12 -14.25
N LEU A 114 11.03 24.26 -13.81
CA LEU A 114 9.72 24.65 -13.27
C LEU A 114 9.88 25.57 -12.06
N PHE A 115 10.69 25.19 -11.08
CA PHE A 115 10.92 25.97 -9.86
C PHE A 115 11.48 27.35 -10.16
N VAL A 116 12.48 27.45 -11.04
CA VAL A 116 13.05 28.74 -11.47
C VAL A 116 11.97 29.59 -12.17
N CYS A 117 11.22 29.00 -13.10
CA CYS A 117 10.16 29.70 -13.82
C CYS A 117 9.06 30.22 -12.88
N GLN A 118 8.63 29.39 -11.93
CA GLN A 118 7.62 29.74 -10.93
C GLN A 118 8.12 30.80 -9.95
N GLY A 119 9.38 30.73 -9.51
CA GLY A 119 10.00 31.74 -8.66
C GLY A 119 9.92 33.13 -9.29
N VAL A 120 10.37 33.25 -10.55
CA VAL A 120 10.29 34.51 -11.30
C VAL A 120 8.83 34.96 -11.50
N ALA A 121 7.91 34.03 -11.77
CA ALA A 121 6.50 34.37 -11.95
C ALA A 121 5.83 34.87 -10.66
N LEU A 122 6.16 34.27 -9.51
CA LEU A 122 5.70 34.70 -8.19
C LEU A 122 6.23 36.09 -7.83
N GLU A 123 7.52 36.35 -8.06
CA GLU A 123 8.14 37.67 -7.87
C GLU A 123 7.43 38.75 -8.69
N GLN A 124 7.04 38.40 -9.92
CA GLN A 124 6.30 39.28 -10.83
C GLN A 124 4.79 39.33 -10.56
N ARG A 125 4.28 38.56 -9.57
CA ARG A 125 2.84 38.36 -9.30
C ARG A 125 2.03 38.01 -10.57
N ASN A 126 2.65 37.25 -11.47
CA ASN A 126 2.10 36.95 -12.78
C ASN A 126 1.51 35.53 -12.82
N GLN A 127 0.20 35.44 -12.60
CA GLN A 127 -0.52 34.15 -12.59
C GLN A 127 -0.46 33.44 -13.95
N GLN A 128 -0.62 34.17 -15.05
CA GLN A 128 -0.57 33.58 -16.39
C GLN A 128 0.77 32.90 -16.65
N LYS A 129 1.87 33.51 -16.20
CA LYS A 129 3.21 32.94 -16.32
C LYS A 129 3.36 31.67 -15.46
N LEU A 130 2.77 31.63 -14.26
CA LEU A 130 2.76 30.41 -13.44
C LEU A 130 2.10 29.25 -14.18
N ASP A 131 0.95 29.49 -14.81
CA ASP A 131 0.21 28.47 -15.54
C ASP A 131 1.00 27.98 -16.76
N ILE A 132 1.68 28.88 -17.48
CA ILE A 132 2.58 28.52 -18.59
C ILE A 132 3.74 27.66 -18.11
N CYS A 133 4.38 28.02 -16.97
CA CYS A 133 5.47 27.22 -16.41
C CYS A 133 5.01 25.78 -16.10
N GLN A 134 3.83 25.62 -15.50
CA GLN A 134 3.24 24.31 -15.21
C GLN A 134 2.93 23.52 -16.47
N MET A 135 2.36 24.17 -17.49
CA MET A 135 2.06 23.54 -18.78
C MET A 135 3.32 23.05 -19.48
N GLN A 136 4.39 23.87 -19.52
CA GLN A 136 5.67 23.49 -20.10
C GLN A 136 6.30 22.29 -19.39
N PHE A 137 6.20 22.25 -18.06
CA PHE A 137 6.65 21.10 -17.28
C PHE A 137 5.88 19.83 -17.63
N MET A 138 4.54 19.89 -17.68
CA MET A 138 3.71 18.74 -18.07
C MET A 138 4.04 18.25 -19.48
N LEU A 139 4.24 19.15 -20.45
CA LEU A 139 4.62 18.80 -21.81
C LEU A 139 6.02 18.17 -21.87
N SER A 140 6.97 18.66 -21.09
CA SER A 140 8.33 18.10 -21.02
C SER A 140 8.34 16.70 -20.43
N ILE A 141 7.52 16.46 -19.39
CA ILE A 141 7.31 15.13 -18.83
C ILE A 141 6.66 14.20 -19.86
N ALA A 142 5.61 14.66 -20.55
CA ALA A 142 4.89 13.85 -21.52
C ALA A 142 5.80 13.46 -22.70
N SER A 143 6.61 14.38 -23.21
CA SER A 143 7.54 14.11 -24.31
C SER A 143 8.68 13.17 -23.91
N ALA A 144 9.07 13.16 -22.64
CA ALA A 144 10.04 12.22 -22.09
C ALA A 144 9.45 10.81 -21.81
N GLY A 145 8.17 10.58 -22.13
CA GLY A 145 7.50 9.29 -21.90
C GLY A 145 6.88 9.13 -20.51
N GLY A 146 6.76 10.23 -19.75
CA GLY A 146 6.13 10.26 -18.43
C GLY A 146 7.10 10.58 -17.29
N ALA A 147 6.56 10.80 -16.09
CA ALA A 147 7.35 11.26 -14.95
C ALA A 147 8.12 10.13 -14.26
N ALA A 148 7.64 8.89 -14.37
CA ALA A 148 8.21 7.77 -13.64
C ALA A 148 9.13 6.91 -14.54
N ASP A 149 10.20 6.38 -13.95
CA ASP A 149 11.19 5.55 -14.63
C ASP A 149 10.58 4.20 -15.06
N PRO A 150 10.63 3.82 -16.35
CA PRO A 150 10.03 2.59 -16.84
C PRO A 150 10.55 1.30 -16.18
N THR A 151 11.80 1.30 -15.73
CA THR A 151 12.42 0.15 -15.05
C THR A 151 11.76 -0.06 -13.69
N TYR A 152 11.67 1.00 -12.89
CA TYR A 152 11.07 0.92 -11.55
C TYR A 152 9.55 0.80 -11.61
N GLN A 153 8.88 1.40 -12.60
CA GLN A 153 7.46 1.14 -12.85
C GLN A 153 7.18 -0.36 -13.06
N ARG A 154 8.04 -1.04 -13.83
CA ARG A 154 7.92 -2.49 -14.07
C ARG A 154 8.10 -3.29 -12.79
N LEU A 155 9.11 -2.94 -11.99
CA LEU A 155 9.37 -3.58 -10.68
C LEU A 155 8.18 -3.38 -9.73
N GLY A 156 7.69 -2.15 -9.58
CA GLY A 156 6.52 -1.85 -8.75
C GLY A 156 5.30 -2.67 -9.16
N ARG A 157 4.98 -2.70 -10.46
CA ARG A 157 3.88 -3.53 -10.98
C ARG A 157 4.09 -5.03 -10.75
N GLN A 158 5.32 -5.53 -10.86
CA GLN A 158 5.63 -6.94 -10.57
C GLN A 158 5.38 -7.28 -9.10
N VAL A 159 5.79 -6.40 -8.17
CA VAL A 159 5.54 -6.58 -6.75
C VAL A 159 4.03 -6.55 -6.45
N LEU A 160 3.28 -5.62 -7.05
CA LEU A 160 1.81 -5.57 -6.89
C LEU A 160 1.12 -6.84 -7.40
N LYS A 161 1.54 -7.37 -8.56
CA LYS A 161 1.01 -8.66 -9.05
C LYS A 161 1.29 -9.79 -8.07
N GLY A 162 2.52 -9.87 -7.56
CA GLY A 162 2.89 -10.86 -6.55
C GLY A 162 2.09 -10.72 -5.25
N LEU A 163 1.70 -9.50 -4.86
CA LEU A 163 0.80 -9.26 -3.72
C LEU A 163 -0.59 -9.82 -3.96
N VAL A 164 -1.18 -9.56 -5.12
CA VAL A 164 -2.52 -10.08 -5.48
C VAL A 164 -2.50 -11.60 -5.54
N GLU A 165 -1.43 -12.21 -6.06
CA GLU A 165 -1.31 -13.66 -6.20
C GLU A 165 -1.06 -14.39 -4.86
N LYS A 166 -0.20 -13.84 -4.00
CA LYS A 166 0.27 -14.53 -2.78
C LYS A 166 -0.44 -14.08 -1.51
N TYR A 167 -0.96 -12.86 -1.51
CA TYR A 167 -1.54 -12.21 -0.34
C TYR A 167 -2.89 -11.53 -0.66
N PRO A 168 -3.82 -12.17 -1.41
CA PRO A 168 -5.05 -11.51 -1.85
C PRO A 168 -5.87 -10.97 -0.67
N HIS A 169 -6.04 -11.78 0.37
CA HIS A 169 -6.87 -11.47 1.55
C HIS A 169 -6.04 -11.16 2.80
N ALA A 170 -4.75 -10.84 2.65
CA ALA A 170 -3.96 -10.45 3.81
C ALA A 170 -4.48 -9.12 4.35
N ARG A 171 -4.66 -9.07 5.67
CA ARG A 171 -5.13 -7.87 6.37
C ARG A 171 -4.10 -6.75 6.22
N ARG A 172 -4.59 -5.53 6.04
CA ARG A 172 -3.73 -4.35 6.04
C ARG A 172 -3.40 -3.87 7.43
N TYR A 173 -2.22 -3.28 7.57
CA TYR A 173 -1.77 -2.66 8.81
C TYR A 173 -1.69 -1.15 8.65
N ILE A 174 -2.46 -0.41 9.44
CA ILE A 174 -2.41 1.06 9.49
C ILE A 174 -1.74 1.50 10.78
N MET A 175 -0.76 2.40 10.63
CA MET A 175 -0.17 3.12 11.76
C MET A 175 -1.19 4.10 12.35
N ILE A 176 -1.49 3.96 13.64
CA ILE A 176 -2.49 4.76 14.37
C ILE A 176 -1.82 5.89 15.15
N LYS A 177 -0.60 5.66 15.64
CA LYS A 177 0.17 6.61 16.46
C LYS A 177 1.66 6.49 16.14
N PRO A 178 2.22 7.42 15.37
CA PRO A 178 3.66 7.50 15.14
C PRO A 178 4.43 7.68 16.47
N GLY A 179 5.50 6.92 16.66
CA GLY A 179 6.37 6.93 17.84
C GLY A 179 5.89 6.05 19.00
N ALA A 180 4.79 5.31 18.83
CA ALA A 180 4.21 4.46 19.88
C ALA A 180 4.07 2.98 19.46
N GLY A 181 4.50 2.59 18.26
CA GLY A 181 4.40 1.21 17.76
C GLY A 181 2.98 0.76 17.46
N GLY A 182 2.01 1.68 17.44
CA GLY A 182 0.60 1.34 17.34
C GLY A 182 0.17 1.08 15.91
N PHE A 183 0.05 -0.19 15.53
CA PHE A 183 -0.63 -0.62 14.29
C PHE A 183 -1.99 -1.23 14.61
N ARG A 184 -2.98 -0.97 13.75
CA ARG A 184 -4.25 -1.72 13.72
C ARG A 184 -4.44 -2.38 12.38
N PHE A 185 -5.26 -3.41 12.40
CA PHE A 185 -5.86 -3.91 11.18
C PHE A 185 -6.77 -2.86 10.55
N ASP A 186 -6.64 -2.68 9.24
CA ASP A 186 -7.66 -1.99 8.45
C ASP A 186 -8.81 -2.96 8.14
N GLU A 187 -9.95 -2.40 7.74
CA GLU A 187 -11.06 -3.19 7.21
C GLU A 187 -10.79 -3.69 5.78
N GLU A 188 -9.73 -3.20 5.16
CA GLU A 188 -9.35 -3.46 3.78
C GLU A 188 -8.28 -4.55 3.66
N GLU A 189 -8.38 -5.35 2.60
CA GLU A 189 -7.38 -6.37 2.25
C GLU A 189 -6.31 -5.78 1.32
N ILE A 190 -5.06 -6.19 1.51
CA ILE A 190 -3.92 -5.63 0.76
C ILE A 190 -4.03 -5.94 -0.74
N GLY A 191 -4.55 -7.11 -1.10
CA GLY A 191 -4.76 -7.51 -2.49
C GLY A 191 -5.74 -6.58 -3.21
N ALA A 192 -6.78 -6.11 -2.52
CA ALA A 192 -7.76 -5.18 -3.08
C ALA A 192 -7.10 -3.88 -3.54
N ILE A 193 -6.26 -3.29 -2.69
CA ILE A 193 -5.57 -2.03 -3.01
C ILE A 193 -4.49 -2.26 -4.06
N ALA A 194 -3.72 -3.35 -3.95
CA ALA A 194 -2.72 -3.68 -4.95
C ALA A 194 -3.34 -3.82 -6.35
N LEU A 195 -4.50 -4.48 -6.42
CA LEU A 195 -5.28 -4.63 -7.64
C LEU A 195 -5.86 -3.30 -8.13
N TYR A 196 -6.36 -2.46 -7.22
CA TYR A 196 -6.84 -1.12 -7.53
C TYR A 196 -5.74 -0.25 -8.17
N VAL A 197 -4.52 -0.26 -7.61
CA VAL A 197 -3.37 0.47 -8.15
C VAL A 197 -2.97 -0.06 -9.53
N LEU A 198 -2.95 -1.39 -9.72
CA LEU A 198 -2.69 -2.00 -11.02
C LEU A 198 -3.71 -1.55 -12.08
N ALA A 199 -5.00 -1.47 -11.72
CA ALA A 199 -6.10 -1.08 -12.59
C ALA A 199 -6.02 0.37 -13.07
N GLN A 200 -5.48 1.30 -12.25
CA GLN A 200 -5.30 2.70 -12.67
C GLN A 200 -4.42 2.85 -13.91
N GLY A 201 -3.47 1.93 -14.08
CA GLY A 201 -2.55 1.92 -15.20
C GLY A 201 -3.07 1.20 -16.45
N MET A 202 -4.34 0.80 -16.49
CA MET A 202 -4.96 0.04 -17.59
C MET A 202 -5.91 0.91 -18.41
N ILE A 203 -6.24 0.42 -19.61
CA ILE A 203 -7.30 1.01 -20.44
C ILE A 203 -8.65 0.94 -19.71
N PRO A 204 -9.59 1.85 -20.02
CA PRO A 204 -10.85 1.94 -19.28
C PRO A 204 -11.63 0.62 -19.18
N GLY A 205 -11.72 -0.16 -20.26
CA GLY A 205 -12.47 -1.43 -20.27
C GLY A 205 -11.94 -2.44 -19.23
N ASP A 206 -10.65 -2.75 -19.30
CA ASP A 206 -10.00 -3.67 -18.34
C ASP A 206 -10.09 -3.13 -16.91
N ARG A 207 -9.93 -1.82 -16.72
CA ARG A 207 -10.04 -1.21 -15.39
C ARG A 207 -11.40 -1.49 -14.72
N LEU A 208 -12.49 -1.47 -15.48
CA LEU A 208 -13.82 -1.74 -14.95
C LEU A 208 -13.98 -3.20 -14.51
N SER A 209 -13.42 -4.17 -15.22
CA SER A 209 -13.47 -5.57 -14.79
C SER A 209 -12.72 -5.78 -13.48
N TYR A 210 -11.56 -5.13 -13.30
CA TYR A 210 -10.85 -5.18 -12.02
C TYR A 210 -11.65 -4.56 -10.87
N TYR A 211 -12.35 -3.45 -11.10
CA TYR A 211 -13.22 -2.86 -10.07
C TYR A 211 -14.34 -3.81 -9.66
N GLN A 212 -14.96 -4.51 -10.61
CA GLN A 212 -15.98 -5.51 -10.31
C GLN A 212 -15.41 -6.65 -9.46
N THR A 213 -14.25 -7.20 -9.86
CA THR A 213 -13.54 -8.22 -9.08
C THR A 213 -13.24 -7.75 -7.65
N ILE A 214 -12.70 -6.53 -7.49
CA ILE A 214 -12.39 -5.97 -6.16
C ILE A 214 -13.66 -5.88 -5.28
N ILE A 215 -14.76 -5.36 -5.85
CA ILE A 215 -16.04 -5.19 -5.13
C ILE A 215 -16.62 -6.54 -4.68
N GLN A 216 -16.48 -7.58 -5.50
CA GLN A 216 -17.10 -8.89 -5.29
C GLN A 216 -16.28 -9.82 -4.41
N GLU A 217 -14.95 -9.81 -4.57
CA GLU A 217 -14.09 -10.85 -4.00
C GLU A 217 -13.30 -10.38 -2.78
N PHE A 218 -13.17 -9.07 -2.55
CA PHE A 218 -12.31 -8.53 -1.50
C PHE A 218 -13.07 -7.76 -0.44
N LYS A 219 -12.52 -7.78 0.78
CA LYS A 219 -12.92 -6.84 1.83
C LYS A 219 -12.27 -5.49 1.57
N ILE A 220 -13.10 -4.46 1.41
CA ILE A 220 -12.70 -3.09 1.10
C ILE A 220 -13.50 -2.09 1.94
N ARG A 221 -12.93 -0.90 2.15
CA ARG A 221 -13.62 0.17 2.86
C ARG A 221 -14.82 0.71 2.06
N PRO A 222 -15.89 1.18 2.73
CA PRO A 222 -17.07 1.72 2.06
C PRO A 222 -16.76 2.86 1.07
N GLU A 223 -15.77 3.70 1.38
CA GLU A 223 -15.34 4.81 0.54
C GLU A 223 -14.75 4.33 -0.78
N LEU A 224 -13.84 3.35 -0.74
CA LEU A 224 -13.25 2.77 -1.94
C LEU A 224 -14.31 2.03 -2.76
N ARG A 225 -15.21 1.30 -2.10
CA ARG A 225 -16.34 0.65 -2.75
C ARG A 225 -17.20 1.66 -3.51
N ARG A 226 -17.58 2.76 -2.85
CA ARG A 226 -18.38 3.84 -3.46
C ARG A 226 -17.67 4.49 -4.63
N GLU A 227 -16.37 4.74 -4.52
CA GLU A 227 -15.58 5.29 -5.62
C GLU A 227 -15.63 4.36 -6.85
N MET A 228 -15.41 3.06 -6.65
CA MET A 228 -15.44 2.08 -7.74
C MET A 228 -16.85 1.91 -8.33
N GLN A 229 -17.90 1.88 -7.50
CA GLN A 229 -19.29 1.84 -7.95
C GLN A 229 -19.67 3.07 -8.79
N ASN A 230 -19.28 4.27 -8.34
CA ASN A 230 -19.48 5.50 -9.10
C ASN A 230 -18.81 5.44 -10.48
N ARG A 231 -17.59 4.90 -10.56
CA ARG A 231 -16.86 4.72 -11.82
C ARG A 231 -17.50 3.65 -12.73
N LEU A 232 -18.19 2.68 -12.14
CA LEU A 232 -18.96 1.65 -12.86
C LEU A 232 -20.37 2.13 -13.26
N GLY A 233 -20.82 3.29 -12.76
CA GLY A 233 -22.19 3.76 -12.95
C GLY A 233 -23.24 2.98 -12.15
N ILE A 234 -22.83 2.31 -11.07
CA ILE A 234 -23.70 1.57 -10.16
C ILE A 234 -24.06 2.52 -9.00
N GLN A 235 -25.35 2.78 -8.79
CA GLN A 235 -25.86 3.57 -7.65
C GLN A 235 -26.09 2.70 -6.41
#